data_AF-A0A9X6AEN8-F1
#
_entry.id   AF-A0A9X6AEN8-F1
#
_cell.length_a   1.000
_cell.length_b   1.000
_cell.length_c   1.000
_cell.angle_alpha   90.00
_cell.angle_beta   90.00
_cell.angle_gamma   90.00
#
_symmetry.space_group_name_H-M   'P 1'
#
loop_
_entity.id
_entity.type
_entity.pdbx_description
1 polymer ?
#
loop_
_entity_poly.entity_id
_entity_poly.type
_entity_poly.pdbx_seq_one_letter_code
_entity_poly.pdbx_strand_id
1 'polypeptide(L)'
;MLLHRLGVPAVHALSPETSPATLSAPLTAPGGHVLRDLPLSRNRPLRDTHLHAARDQLKKVDGYLVVTVENSPFLLGATASVWQPPEASAVVRAYVSRHRAQDTDGLLDLAPVRDFLARGHHQPAEAAEFAKEVAGYDGGEAAAARLAEFGQAAVEQQCREWLSDPESTLRDKAFLISLAVFDRAPYVLAAELADKLFVHFQRLQHPEEPPEIPVFGLAAETRLARARAEGEVRDEATEWGPVPQFTAFFRKEDTPRALLTEVWTGHPSARPALIAWLRELARDGRPVVRTRAAAATAMLALADLPSAVALLIDGWAVSKTFGPRVTAANTLTLAQLLDAPVVLR
;
A
#
# COMPACT_ATOMS: atom_id res chain seq x y z
N MET A 1 -18.03 -3.80 -12.94
CA MET A 1 -18.91 -4.71 -12.17
C MET A 1 -20.33 -4.21 -12.02
N LEU A 2 -20.57 -2.97 -11.59
CA LEU A 2 -21.92 -2.42 -11.36
C LEU A 2 -22.82 -2.47 -12.61
N LEU A 3 -22.33 -1.96 -13.74
CA LEU A 3 -23.07 -1.95 -15.01
C LEU A 3 -23.33 -3.35 -15.57
N HIS A 4 -22.38 -4.27 -15.43
CA HIS A 4 -22.57 -5.66 -15.86
C HIS A 4 -23.60 -6.43 -15.02
N ARG A 5 -23.74 -6.13 -13.72
CA ARG A 5 -24.81 -6.71 -12.88
C ARG A 5 -26.20 -6.21 -13.29
N LEU A 6 -26.28 -5.00 -13.85
CA LEU A 6 -27.52 -4.45 -14.42
C LEU A 6 -27.87 -5.04 -15.80
N GLY A 7 -27.13 -6.05 -16.27
CA GLY A 7 -27.36 -6.69 -17.56
C GLY A 7 -26.94 -5.81 -18.76
N VAL A 8 -26.17 -4.74 -18.51
CA VAL A 8 -25.78 -3.80 -19.55
C VAL A 8 -24.75 -4.44 -20.49
N PRO A 9 -25.04 -4.54 -21.81
CA PRO A 9 -24.23 -5.34 -22.73
C PRO A 9 -22.91 -4.67 -23.14
N ALA A 10 -22.84 -3.34 -23.13
CA ALA A 10 -21.65 -2.57 -23.49
C ALA A 10 -21.37 -1.47 -22.48
N VAL A 11 -20.09 -1.28 -22.12
CA VAL A 11 -19.64 -0.24 -21.20
C VAL A 11 -18.58 0.61 -21.91
N HIS A 12 -18.83 1.91 -22.02
CA HIS A 12 -17.98 2.88 -22.70
C HIS A 12 -17.28 3.78 -21.67
N ALA A 13 -15.97 3.97 -21.82
CA ALA A 13 -15.23 4.95 -21.03
C ALA A 13 -15.37 6.34 -21.66
N LEU A 14 -15.77 7.32 -20.87
CA LEU A 14 -15.83 8.72 -21.26
C LEU A 14 -14.45 9.37 -21.14
N SER A 15 -14.20 10.41 -21.95
CA SER A 15 -12.94 11.15 -21.92
C SER A 15 -12.70 11.79 -20.55
N PRO A 16 -11.48 11.71 -19.98
CA PRO A 16 -11.12 12.41 -18.73
C PRO A 16 -11.31 13.92 -18.82
N GLU A 17 -11.21 14.49 -20.02
CA GLU A 17 -11.39 15.93 -20.28
C GLU A 17 -12.86 16.38 -20.20
N THR A 18 -13.79 15.44 -19.96
CA THR A 18 -15.21 15.75 -19.81
C THR A 18 -15.42 16.60 -18.56
N SER A 19 -15.87 17.85 -18.76
CA SER A 19 -16.21 18.74 -17.65
C SER A 19 -17.62 18.49 -17.14
N PRO A 20 -17.97 18.91 -15.91
CA PRO A 20 -19.35 18.84 -15.42
C PRO A 20 -20.37 19.48 -16.36
N ALA A 21 -20.02 20.59 -17.03
CA ALA A 21 -20.92 21.29 -17.94
C ALA A 21 -21.14 20.54 -19.26
N THR A 22 -20.20 19.70 -19.68
CA THR A 22 -20.25 18.94 -20.94
C THR A 22 -20.62 17.47 -20.74
N LEU A 23 -20.95 17.06 -19.50
CA LEU A 23 -21.19 15.67 -19.11
C LEU A 23 -22.28 14.98 -19.92
N SER A 24 -23.31 15.70 -20.35
CA SER A 24 -24.44 15.13 -21.11
C SER A 24 -24.14 14.91 -22.59
N ALA A 25 -23.19 15.64 -23.17
CA ALA A 25 -22.92 15.61 -24.61
C ALA A 25 -22.49 14.23 -25.16
N PRO A 26 -21.61 13.45 -24.50
CA PRO A 26 -21.20 12.15 -25.00
C PRO A 26 -22.21 11.01 -24.76
N LEU A 27 -23.31 11.26 -24.05
CA LEU A 27 -24.28 10.23 -23.64
C LEU A 27 -25.32 9.93 -24.73
N THR A 28 -24.86 9.61 -25.94
CA THR A 28 -25.73 9.42 -27.12
C THR A 28 -25.98 7.97 -27.48
N ALA A 29 -25.20 7.03 -26.94
CA ALA A 29 -25.32 5.61 -27.21
C ALA A 29 -26.01 4.86 -26.06
N PRO A 30 -26.78 3.79 -26.37
CA PRO A 30 -27.35 2.92 -25.35
C PRO A 30 -26.27 2.17 -24.57
N GLY A 31 -26.63 1.73 -23.38
CA GLY A 31 -25.75 0.95 -22.50
C GLY A 31 -25.07 1.78 -21.42
N GLY A 32 -23.90 1.33 -20.99
CA GLY A 32 -23.22 1.84 -19.81
C GLY A 32 -22.13 2.83 -20.16
N HIS A 33 -22.00 3.90 -19.38
CA HIS A 33 -20.97 4.91 -19.51
C HIS A 33 -20.22 5.05 -18.19
N VAL A 34 -18.91 5.21 -18.24
CA VAL A 34 -18.06 5.41 -17.05
C VAL A 34 -17.16 6.60 -17.26
N LEU A 35 -17.27 7.61 -16.40
CA LEU A 35 -16.31 8.71 -16.29
C LEU A 35 -15.49 8.51 -15.02
N ARG A 36 -14.18 8.37 -15.19
CA ARG A 36 -13.25 8.17 -14.07
C ARG A 36 -12.67 9.49 -13.62
N ASP A 37 -12.67 9.69 -12.31
CA ASP A 37 -11.94 10.72 -11.58
C ASP A 37 -12.20 12.12 -12.13
N LEU A 38 -13.49 12.44 -12.26
CA LEU A 38 -13.95 13.73 -12.77
C LEU A 38 -13.30 14.86 -11.96
N PRO A 39 -12.50 15.73 -12.60
CA PRO A 39 -11.78 16.79 -11.88
C PRO A 39 -12.77 17.87 -11.42
N LEU A 40 -12.91 17.98 -10.10
CA LEU A 40 -13.80 18.95 -9.44
C LEU A 40 -12.99 19.99 -8.67
N SER A 41 -13.49 21.22 -8.64
CA SER A 41 -12.91 22.30 -7.85
C SER A 41 -13.98 23.29 -7.43
N ARG A 42 -13.64 24.24 -6.56
CA ARG A 42 -14.54 25.35 -6.20
C ARG A 42 -15.07 26.11 -7.42
N ASN A 43 -14.23 26.28 -8.45
CA ASN A 43 -14.59 27.00 -9.67
C ASN A 43 -15.26 26.11 -10.73
N ARG A 44 -15.18 24.78 -10.57
CA ARG A 44 -15.78 23.78 -11.46
C ARG A 44 -16.47 22.68 -10.63
N PRO A 45 -17.54 23.00 -9.88
CA PRO A 45 -18.23 22.01 -9.07
C PRO A 45 -19.18 21.16 -9.92
N LEU A 46 -19.46 19.94 -9.46
CA LEU A 46 -20.54 19.13 -10.04
C LEU A 46 -21.87 19.55 -9.42
N ARG A 47 -22.75 20.10 -10.24
CA ARG A 47 -24.07 20.58 -9.85
C ARG A 47 -25.13 19.54 -10.16
N ASP A 48 -26.21 19.56 -9.37
CA ASP A 48 -27.43 18.81 -9.66
C ASP A 48 -27.95 19.08 -11.08
N THR A 49 -27.91 20.31 -11.58
CA THR A 49 -28.34 20.65 -12.95
C THR A 49 -27.59 19.87 -14.03
N HIS A 50 -26.29 19.64 -13.86
CA HIS A 50 -25.49 18.83 -14.78
C HIS A 50 -25.94 17.37 -14.76
N LEU A 51 -26.22 16.82 -13.57
CA LEU A 51 -26.71 15.44 -13.41
C LEU A 51 -28.14 15.28 -13.96
N HIS A 52 -28.99 16.28 -13.82
CA HIS A 52 -30.32 16.30 -14.43
C HIS A 52 -30.24 16.26 -15.96
N ALA A 53 -29.39 17.11 -16.56
CA ALA A 53 -29.16 17.09 -18.01
C ALA A 53 -28.62 15.74 -18.51
N ALA A 54 -27.66 15.16 -17.78
CA ALA A 54 -27.13 13.83 -18.10
C ALA A 54 -28.21 12.74 -17.98
N ARG A 55 -29.02 12.76 -16.91
CA ARG A 55 -30.12 11.81 -16.69
C ARG A 55 -31.18 11.90 -17.78
N ASP A 56 -31.56 13.10 -18.18
CA ASP A 56 -32.57 13.31 -19.22
C ASP A 56 -32.07 12.80 -20.58
N GLN A 57 -30.77 12.90 -20.83
CA GLN A 57 -30.15 12.34 -22.02
C GLN A 57 -30.08 10.80 -21.95
N LEU A 58 -29.66 10.22 -20.82
CA LEU A 58 -29.58 8.77 -20.61
C LEU A 58 -30.95 8.09 -20.73
N LYS A 59 -32.02 8.73 -20.26
CA LYS A 59 -33.40 8.22 -20.41
C LYS A 59 -33.82 8.04 -21.87
N LYS A 60 -33.31 8.86 -22.79
CA LYS A 60 -33.64 8.75 -24.23
C LYS A 60 -33.00 7.53 -24.88
N VAL A 61 -31.91 7.02 -24.30
CA VAL A 61 -31.08 5.96 -24.89
C VAL A 61 -31.06 4.69 -24.03
N ASP A 62 -31.90 4.61 -22.99
CA ASP A 62 -31.87 3.54 -21.98
C ASP A 62 -30.44 3.27 -21.46
N GLY A 63 -29.78 4.36 -21.06
CA GLY A 63 -28.38 4.35 -20.65
C GLY A 63 -28.18 4.46 -19.15
N TYR A 64 -27.00 4.05 -18.69
CA TYR A 64 -26.52 4.22 -17.32
C TYR A 64 -25.19 4.95 -17.32
N LEU A 65 -24.95 5.80 -16.32
CA LEU A 65 -23.69 6.51 -16.13
C LEU A 65 -23.17 6.29 -14.72
N VAL A 66 -21.88 5.95 -14.61
CA VAL A 66 -21.13 5.94 -13.35
C VAL A 66 -20.06 7.02 -13.45
N VAL A 67 -20.02 7.92 -12.47
CA VAL A 67 -18.98 8.94 -12.34
C VAL A 67 -18.21 8.67 -11.06
N THR A 68 -16.88 8.49 -11.15
CA THR A 68 -16.02 8.48 -9.95
C THR A 68 -15.42 9.85 -9.75
N VAL A 69 -15.22 10.20 -8.47
CA VAL A 69 -14.73 11.50 -8.01
C VAL A 69 -13.77 11.27 -6.85
N GLU A 70 -12.94 12.26 -6.55
CA GLU A 70 -12.00 12.22 -5.42
C GLU A 70 -12.70 12.10 -4.05
N ASN A 71 -11.93 11.78 -3.01
CA ASN A 71 -12.41 11.81 -1.62
C ASN A 71 -12.69 13.27 -1.21
N SER A 72 -13.94 13.58 -0.86
CA SER A 72 -14.46 14.93 -0.57
C SER A 72 -14.59 15.87 -1.78
N PRO A 73 -15.40 15.50 -2.79
CA PRO A 73 -15.57 16.27 -4.02
C PRO A 73 -16.35 17.58 -3.81
N PHE A 74 -16.07 18.60 -4.64
CA PHE A 74 -16.86 19.83 -4.69
C PHE A 74 -18.22 19.60 -5.40
N LEU A 75 -19.20 19.15 -4.63
CA LEU A 75 -20.58 18.91 -5.08
C LEU A 75 -21.53 20.02 -4.62
N LEU A 76 -22.44 20.43 -5.50
CA LEU A 76 -23.51 21.38 -5.19
C LEU A 76 -24.86 20.74 -5.53
N GLY A 77 -25.61 20.31 -4.51
CA GLY A 77 -26.90 19.64 -4.67
C GLY A 77 -26.82 18.17 -5.15
N ALA A 78 -25.63 17.69 -5.53
CA ALA A 78 -25.38 16.29 -5.84
C ALA A 78 -24.96 15.51 -4.59
N THR A 79 -25.44 14.26 -4.45
CA THR A 79 -25.04 13.36 -3.35
C THR A 79 -24.12 12.28 -3.91
N ALA A 80 -22.89 12.19 -3.40
CA ALA A 80 -22.01 11.07 -3.69
C ALA A 80 -22.38 9.86 -2.81
N SER A 81 -22.30 8.67 -3.41
CA SER A 81 -22.35 7.42 -2.66
C SER A 81 -20.94 6.91 -2.43
N VAL A 82 -20.62 6.55 -1.18
CA VAL A 82 -19.35 5.90 -0.86
C VAL A 82 -19.33 4.55 -1.55
N TRP A 83 -18.36 4.35 -2.45
CA TRP A 83 -18.20 3.07 -3.11
C TRP A 83 -17.54 2.08 -2.14
N GLN A 84 -18.21 0.97 -1.88
CA GLN A 84 -17.63 -0.19 -1.19
C GLN A 84 -17.16 -1.19 -2.24
N PRO A 85 -15.87 -1.55 -2.28
CA PRO A 85 -15.37 -2.57 -3.18
C PRO A 85 -16.01 -3.93 -2.85
N PRO A 86 -16.26 -4.78 -3.86
CA PRO A 86 -16.74 -6.13 -3.61
C PRO A 86 -15.67 -6.95 -2.87
N GLU A 87 -16.12 -7.85 -1.99
CA GLU A 87 -15.27 -8.84 -1.35
C GLU A 87 -14.48 -9.66 -2.37
N ALA A 88 -13.23 -10.00 -2.03
CA ALA A 88 -12.35 -10.78 -2.90
C ALA A 88 -13.00 -12.12 -3.31
N SER A 89 -13.71 -12.77 -2.38
CA SER A 89 -14.43 -14.03 -2.62
C SER A 89 -15.50 -13.89 -3.70
N ALA A 90 -16.21 -12.76 -3.73
CA ALA A 90 -17.23 -12.48 -4.74
C ALA A 90 -16.62 -12.25 -6.12
N VAL A 91 -15.46 -11.58 -6.19
CA VAL A 91 -14.72 -11.35 -7.43
C VAL A 91 -14.19 -12.67 -7.99
N VAL A 92 -13.48 -13.45 -7.16
CA VAL A 92 -12.90 -14.74 -7.56
C VAL A 92 -14.00 -15.69 -8.02
N ARG A 93 -15.05 -15.88 -7.21
CA ARG A 93 -16.17 -16.76 -7.57
C ARG A 93 -16.81 -16.36 -8.89
N ALA A 94 -17.11 -15.07 -9.09
CA ALA A 94 -17.75 -14.60 -10.32
C ALA A 94 -16.91 -14.80 -11.58
N TYR A 95 -15.58 -14.66 -11.46
CA TYR A 95 -14.68 -14.90 -12.57
C TYR A 95 -14.51 -16.40 -12.87
N VAL A 96 -14.28 -17.21 -11.84
CA VAL A 96 -14.12 -18.67 -11.97
C VAL A 96 -15.41 -19.31 -12.51
N SER A 97 -16.59 -18.94 -11.99
CA SER A 97 -17.86 -19.49 -12.46
C SER A 97 -18.14 -19.20 -13.94
N ARG A 98 -17.61 -18.10 -14.46
CA ARG A 98 -17.77 -17.73 -15.88
C ARG A 98 -16.89 -18.58 -16.81
N HIS A 99 -15.73 -19.05 -16.35
CA HIS A 99 -14.76 -19.77 -17.18
C HIS A 99 -14.70 -21.28 -16.87
N ARG A 100 -15.09 -21.69 -15.66
CA ARG A 100 -15.03 -23.06 -15.12
C ARG A 100 -16.30 -23.37 -14.31
N ALA A 101 -17.47 -23.21 -14.94
CA ALA A 101 -18.77 -23.34 -14.26
C ALA A 101 -18.99 -24.70 -13.53
N GLN A 102 -18.43 -25.79 -14.06
CA GLN A 102 -18.60 -27.14 -13.52
C GLN A 102 -17.69 -27.43 -12.31
N ASP A 103 -16.52 -26.78 -12.22
CA ASP A 103 -15.50 -27.02 -11.17
C ASP A 103 -15.38 -25.88 -10.17
N THR A 104 -16.31 -24.92 -10.18
CA THR A 104 -16.17 -23.68 -9.42
C THR A 104 -15.97 -23.93 -7.93
N ASP A 105 -16.82 -24.74 -7.30
CA ASP A 105 -16.72 -24.98 -5.86
C ASP A 105 -15.46 -25.79 -5.51
N GLY A 106 -15.07 -26.77 -6.34
CA GLY A 106 -13.83 -27.54 -6.16
C GLY A 106 -12.56 -26.68 -6.24
N LEU A 107 -12.52 -25.71 -7.16
CA LEU A 107 -11.41 -24.76 -7.27
C LEU A 107 -11.38 -23.76 -6.10
N LEU A 108 -12.55 -23.34 -5.60
CA LEU A 108 -12.63 -22.45 -4.44
C LEU A 108 -12.25 -23.16 -3.12
N ASP A 109 -12.40 -24.47 -3.07
CA ASP A 109 -12.03 -25.32 -1.92
C ASP A 109 -10.54 -25.74 -1.90
N LEU A 110 -9.74 -25.32 -2.89
CA LEU A 110 -8.29 -25.51 -2.83
C LEU A 110 -7.70 -24.75 -1.63
N ALA A 111 -6.80 -25.40 -0.88
CA ALA A 111 -6.18 -24.78 0.30
C ALA A 111 -5.52 -23.42 -0.01
N PRO A 112 -4.71 -23.26 -1.09
CA PRO A 112 -4.16 -21.95 -1.45
C PRO A 112 -5.21 -20.87 -1.74
N VAL A 113 -6.37 -21.26 -2.28
CA VAL A 113 -7.47 -20.33 -2.59
C VAL A 113 -8.18 -19.88 -1.32
N ARG A 114 -8.46 -20.81 -0.39
CA ARG A 114 -9.00 -20.46 0.92
C ARG A 114 -8.03 -19.59 1.71
N ASP A 115 -6.75 -19.91 1.70
CA ASP A 115 -5.72 -19.14 2.41
C ASP A 115 -5.60 -17.73 1.84
N PHE A 116 -5.66 -17.58 0.51
CA PHE A 116 -5.77 -16.26 -0.12
C PHE A 116 -7.02 -15.53 0.38
N LEU A 117 -8.21 -16.12 0.24
CA LEU A 117 -9.47 -15.45 0.61
C LEU A 117 -9.56 -15.11 2.11
N ALA A 118 -9.03 -15.95 2.99
CA ALA A 118 -9.04 -15.74 4.44
C ALA A 118 -8.23 -14.51 4.89
N ARG A 119 -7.24 -14.09 4.09
CA ARG A 119 -6.45 -12.87 4.37
C ARG A 119 -7.25 -11.58 4.22
N GLY A 120 -8.45 -11.60 3.63
CA GLY A 120 -9.49 -10.57 3.68
C GLY A 120 -9.21 -9.21 3.00
N HIS A 121 -7.96 -8.81 2.81
CA HIS A 121 -7.58 -7.43 2.46
C HIS A 121 -7.10 -7.26 1.01
N HIS A 122 -7.73 -7.95 0.05
CA HIS A 122 -7.30 -7.93 -1.36
C HIS A 122 -7.99 -6.85 -2.18
N GLN A 123 -7.25 -6.26 -3.10
CA GLN A 123 -7.84 -5.34 -4.06
C GLN A 123 -8.68 -6.09 -5.10
N PRO A 124 -9.76 -5.49 -5.65
CA PRO A 124 -10.52 -6.13 -6.72
C PRO A 124 -9.68 -6.51 -7.94
N ALA A 125 -8.64 -5.73 -8.27
CA ALA A 125 -7.71 -6.05 -9.35
C ALA A 125 -6.85 -7.28 -9.03
N GLU A 126 -6.28 -7.34 -7.82
CA GLU A 126 -5.52 -8.48 -7.32
C GLU A 126 -6.37 -9.75 -7.27
N ALA A 127 -7.60 -9.65 -6.75
CA ALA A 127 -8.55 -10.76 -6.73
C ALA A 127 -8.94 -11.22 -8.15
N ALA A 128 -9.02 -10.31 -9.12
CA ALA A 128 -9.29 -10.66 -10.51
C ALA A 128 -8.08 -11.35 -11.18
N GLU A 129 -6.86 -10.90 -10.95
CA GLU A 129 -5.65 -11.59 -11.42
C GLU A 129 -5.50 -12.97 -10.78
N PHE A 130 -5.72 -13.08 -9.47
CA PHE A 130 -5.73 -14.38 -8.78
C PHE A 130 -6.78 -15.32 -9.37
N ALA A 131 -7.97 -14.79 -9.69
CA ALA A 131 -9.02 -15.60 -10.30
C ALA A 131 -8.66 -16.14 -11.69
N LYS A 132 -7.80 -15.45 -12.45
CA LYS A 132 -7.27 -15.95 -13.72
C LYS A 132 -6.36 -17.15 -13.48
N GLU A 133 -5.46 -17.06 -12.51
CA GLU A 133 -4.58 -18.17 -12.13
C GLU A 133 -5.39 -19.38 -11.64
N VAL A 134 -6.42 -19.16 -10.81
CA VAL A 134 -7.33 -20.22 -10.36
C VAL A 134 -8.09 -20.85 -11.53
N ALA A 135 -8.60 -20.03 -12.47
CA ALA A 135 -9.27 -20.54 -13.67
C ALA A 135 -8.31 -21.27 -14.64
N GLY A 136 -7.00 -21.01 -14.54
CA GLY A 136 -5.93 -21.67 -15.28
C GLY A 136 -5.39 -22.93 -14.59
N TYR A 137 -5.85 -23.27 -13.38
CA TYR A 137 -5.37 -24.42 -12.62
C TYR A 137 -5.59 -25.73 -13.39
N ASP A 138 -4.50 -26.50 -13.52
CA ASP A 138 -4.42 -27.75 -14.28
C ASP A 138 -4.28 -29.00 -13.37
N GLY A 139 -4.29 -28.81 -12.04
CA GLY A 139 -4.09 -29.90 -11.08
C GLY A 139 -2.63 -30.23 -10.77
N GLY A 140 -1.66 -29.57 -11.42
CA GLY A 140 -0.23 -29.85 -11.22
C GLY A 140 0.32 -29.26 -9.91
N GLU A 141 1.36 -29.90 -9.35
CA GLU A 141 2.07 -29.39 -8.17
C GLU A 141 2.64 -27.99 -8.40
N ALA A 142 3.19 -27.72 -9.59
CA ALA A 142 3.68 -26.40 -9.97
C ALA A 142 2.57 -25.35 -10.01
N ALA A 143 1.35 -25.71 -10.41
CA ALA A 143 0.21 -24.80 -10.41
C ALA A 143 -0.29 -24.53 -8.97
N ALA A 144 -0.26 -25.53 -8.10
CA ALA A 144 -0.59 -25.38 -6.69
C ALA A 144 0.41 -24.45 -5.97
N ALA A 145 1.71 -24.59 -6.27
CA ALA A 145 2.76 -23.71 -5.77
C ALA A 145 2.54 -22.25 -6.21
N ARG A 146 2.25 -22.01 -7.49
CA ARG A 146 1.93 -20.65 -7.99
C ARG A 146 0.75 -20.01 -7.27
N LEU A 147 -0.31 -20.76 -6.99
CA LEU A 147 -1.46 -20.25 -6.24
C LEU A 147 -1.09 -19.90 -4.79
N ALA A 148 -0.24 -20.69 -4.15
CA ALA A 148 0.23 -20.43 -2.79
C ALA A 148 1.13 -19.19 -2.71
N GLU A 149 1.99 -18.99 -3.71
CA GLU A 149 2.96 -17.89 -3.78
C GLU A 149 2.35 -16.56 -4.26
N PHE A 150 1.17 -16.59 -4.91
CA PHE A 150 0.55 -15.41 -5.52
C PHE A 150 0.41 -14.23 -4.56
N GLY A 151 -0.03 -14.47 -3.32
CA GLY A 151 -0.21 -13.40 -2.32
C GLY A 151 1.09 -12.70 -1.96
N GLN A 152 2.20 -13.44 -1.87
CA GLN A 152 3.52 -12.87 -1.61
C GLN A 152 4.01 -12.07 -2.82
N ALA A 153 3.92 -12.65 -4.02
CA ALA A 153 4.31 -11.99 -5.27
C ALA A 153 3.53 -10.68 -5.49
N ALA A 154 2.24 -10.66 -5.15
CA ALA A 154 1.40 -9.47 -5.22
C ALA A 154 1.84 -8.38 -4.22
N VAL A 155 2.23 -8.74 -3.00
CA VAL A 155 2.77 -7.80 -2.01
C VAL A 155 4.11 -7.21 -2.47
N GLU A 156 5.00 -8.05 -2.99
CA GLU A 156 6.29 -7.61 -3.53
C GLU A 156 6.10 -6.67 -4.72
N GLN A 157 5.21 -7.02 -5.65
CA GLN A 157 4.87 -6.19 -6.80
C GLN A 157 4.29 -4.83 -6.36
N GLN A 158 3.39 -4.83 -5.38
CA GLN A 158 2.86 -3.60 -4.81
C GLN A 158 3.96 -2.71 -4.19
N CYS A 159 4.93 -3.30 -3.50
CA CYS A 159 6.05 -2.55 -2.92
C CYS A 159 6.94 -1.92 -4.00
N ARG A 160 7.22 -2.67 -5.09
CA ARG A 160 7.93 -2.15 -6.27
C ARG A 160 7.21 -0.97 -6.90
N GLU A 161 5.90 -1.10 -7.10
CA GLU A 161 5.07 -0.04 -7.67
C GLU A 161 5.09 1.21 -6.82
N TRP A 162 4.94 1.09 -5.50
CA TRP A 162 5.00 2.23 -4.58
C TRP A 162 6.33 2.99 -4.63
N LEU A 163 7.46 2.28 -4.67
CA LEU A 163 8.77 2.92 -4.69
C LEU A 163 9.12 3.49 -6.08
N SER A 164 8.57 2.89 -7.14
CA SER A 164 8.79 3.31 -8.53
C SER A 164 7.78 4.34 -9.05
N ASP A 165 6.67 4.57 -8.34
CA ASP A 165 5.62 5.50 -8.73
C ASP A 165 6.19 6.94 -8.83
N PRO A 166 6.15 7.56 -10.03
CA PRO A 166 6.66 8.91 -10.24
C PRO A 166 5.76 9.99 -9.61
N GLU A 167 4.47 9.69 -9.40
CA GLU A 167 3.52 10.64 -8.79
C GLU A 167 3.67 10.72 -7.27
N SER A 168 4.26 9.69 -6.66
CA SER A 168 4.51 9.65 -5.22
C SER A 168 5.73 10.49 -4.83
N THR A 169 5.54 11.38 -3.87
CA THR A 169 6.61 12.28 -3.43
C THR A 169 7.68 11.53 -2.64
N LEU A 170 8.90 12.09 -2.59
CA LEU A 170 9.99 11.52 -1.80
C LEU A 170 9.63 11.43 -0.30
N ARG A 171 8.80 12.35 0.19
CA ARG A 171 8.28 12.34 1.57
C ARG A 171 7.27 11.20 1.80
N ASP A 172 6.44 10.88 0.80
CA ASP A 172 5.53 9.73 0.87
C ASP A 172 6.33 8.41 0.89
N LYS A 173 7.38 8.30 0.08
CA LYS A 173 8.29 7.13 0.07
C LYS A 173 9.04 6.98 1.39
N ALA A 174 9.55 8.08 1.96
CA ALA A 174 10.17 8.07 3.28
C ALA A 174 9.20 7.63 4.38
N PHE A 175 7.92 8.02 4.28
CA PHE A 175 6.88 7.57 5.19
C PHE A 175 6.59 6.08 5.08
N LEU A 176 6.45 5.55 3.86
CA LEU A 176 6.28 4.12 3.61
C LEU A 176 7.40 3.30 4.27
N ILE A 177 8.65 3.69 4.04
CA ILE A 177 9.82 3.00 4.60
C ILE A 177 9.85 3.11 6.12
N SER A 178 9.58 4.30 6.68
CA SER A 178 9.55 4.47 8.13
C SER A 178 8.43 3.67 8.77
N LEU A 179 7.24 3.66 8.18
CA LEU A 179 6.12 2.84 8.65
C LEU A 179 6.47 1.34 8.62
N ALA A 180 7.26 0.87 7.65
CA ALA A 180 7.72 -0.52 7.64
C ALA A 180 8.71 -0.84 8.77
N VAL A 181 9.61 0.09 9.12
CA VAL A 181 10.48 -0.06 10.30
C VAL A 181 9.66 -0.04 11.60
N PHE A 182 8.63 0.79 11.65
CA PHE A 182 7.81 1.06 12.83
C PHE A 182 6.42 0.43 12.76
N ASP A 183 6.27 -0.69 12.05
CA ASP A 183 4.97 -1.35 11.89
C ASP A 183 4.40 -1.76 13.25
N ARG A 184 3.13 -1.42 13.49
CA ARG A 184 2.44 -1.59 14.78
C ARG A 184 3.08 -0.80 15.94
N ALA A 185 3.78 0.29 15.63
CA ALA A 185 4.22 1.26 16.63
C ALA A 185 3.34 2.53 16.56
N PRO A 186 3.49 3.46 17.53
CA PRO A 186 2.77 4.71 17.52
C PRO A 186 2.98 5.49 16.22
N TYR A 187 1.88 5.93 15.57
CA TYR A 187 1.91 6.66 14.30
C TYR A 187 2.85 7.87 14.34
N VAL A 188 2.82 8.62 15.44
CA VAL A 188 3.64 9.82 15.62
C VAL A 188 5.13 9.50 15.48
N LEU A 189 5.56 8.33 15.96
CA LEU A 189 6.95 7.89 15.85
C LEU A 189 7.34 7.59 14.40
N ALA A 190 6.50 6.85 13.67
CA ALA A 190 6.70 6.58 12.26
C ALA A 190 6.70 7.87 11.43
N ALA A 191 5.79 8.80 11.72
CA ALA A 191 5.71 10.09 11.02
C ALA A 191 6.92 11.00 11.29
N GLU A 192 7.36 11.11 12.55
CA GLU A 192 8.55 11.89 12.93
C GLU A 192 9.82 11.34 12.26
N LEU A 193 10.02 10.03 12.34
CA LEU A 193 11.23 9.39 11.84
C LEU A 193 11.23 9.28 10.31
N ALA A 194 10.05 9.26 9.67
CA ALA A 194 9.90 9.44 8.24
C ALA A 194 10.40 10.80 7.76
N ASP A 195 10.06 11.88 8.47
CA ASP A 195 10.49 13.22 8.07
C ASP A 195 12.02 13.37 8.23
N LYS A 196 12.65 12.67 9.20
CA LYS A 196 14.12 12.55 9.25
C LYS A 196 14.70 11.77 8.08
N LEU A 197 14.08 10.65 7.68
CA LEU A 197 14.52 9.89 6.51
C LEU A 197 14.39 10.72 5.22
N PHE A 198 13.30 11.48 5.09
CA PHE A 198 13.08 12.38 3.96
C PHE A 198 14.22 13.40 3.83
N VAL A 199 14.70 13.99 4.93
CA VAL A 199 15.86 14.90 4.91
C VAL A 199 17.11 14.21 4.33
N HIS A 200 17.36 12.95 4.70
CA HIS A 200 18.48 12.19 4.14
C HIS A 200 18.31 11.93 2.65
N PHE A 201 17.11 11.58 2.19
CA PHE A 201 16.85 11.40 0.77
C PHE A 201 16.98 12.70 -0.01
N GLN A 202 16.44 13.81 0.49
CA GLN A 202 16.50 15.09 -0.20
C GLN A 202 17.94 15.57 -0.33
N ARG A 203 18.77 15.47 0.72
CA ARG A 203 20.19 15.80 0.64
C ARG A 203 20.96 14.92 -0.35
N LEU A 204 20.53 13.67 -0.51
CA LEU A 204 21.14 12.74 -1.45
C LEU A 204 20.76 13.05 -2.91
N GLN A 205 19.49 13.39 -3.15
CA GLN A 205 18.95 13.63 -4.49
C GLN A 205 19.18 15.07 -4.98
N HIS A 206 19.06 16.05 -4.09
CA HIS A 206 19.13 17.48 -4.33
C HIS A 206 20.01 18.16 -3.26
N PRO A 207 21.34 17.99 -3.30
CA PRO A 207 22.24 18.46 -2.24
C PRO A 207 22.26 19.98 -2.08
N GLU A 208 21.95 20.73 -3.14
CA GLU A 208 21.93 22.20 -3.15
C GLU A 208 20.62 22.79 -2.62
N GLU A 209 19.58 21.98 -2.45
CA GLU A 209 18.26 22.43 -2.01
C GLU A 209 18.06 22.12 -0.52
N PRO A 210 17.69 23.12 0.31
CA PRO A 210 17.41 22.86 1.70
C PRO A 210 16.13 22.02 1.83
N PRO A 211 16.08 21.10 2.80
CA PRO A 211 14.92 20.26 2.94
C PRO A 211 13.69 20.99 3.47
N GLU A 212 12.56 20.79 2.80
CA GLU A 212 11.29 21.46 3.13
C GLU A 212 10.29 20.47 3.70
N ILE A 213 10.07 20.55 5.01
CA ILE A 213 9.05 19.76 5.72
C ILE A 213 7.90 20.70 6.12
N PRO A 214 6.67 20.49 5.60
CA PRO A 214 5.52 21.26 6.02
C PRO A 214 5.23 21.05 7.51
N VAL A 215 5.15 22.15 8.27
CA VAL A 215 4.76 22.12 9.70
C VAL A 215 3.34 21.58 9.87
N PHE A 216 2.43 21.97 8.98
CA PHE A 216 1.07 21.42 8.89
C PHE A 216 0.95 20.59 7.62
N GLY A 217 0.99 19.28 7.78
CA GLY A 217 0.88 18.31 6.69
C GLY A 217 -0.52 17.73 6.54
N LEU A 218 -0.59 16.62 5.80
CA LEU A 218 -1.80 15.81 5.69
C LEU A 218 -2.19 15.24 7.06
N ALA A 219 -3.50 15.07 7.26
CA ALA A 219 -4.04 14.31 8.39
C ALA A 219 -3.51 12.86 8.37
N ALA A 220 -3.44 12.23 9.56
CA ALA A 220 -2.87 10.90 9.72
C ALA A 220 -3.60 9.86 8.86
N GLU A 221 -4.92 9.94 8.82
CA GLU A 221 -5.80 9.06 8.05
C GLU A 221 -5.50 9.15 6.55
N THR A 222 -5.27 10.36 6.03
CA THR A 222 -4.92 10.57 4.63
C THR A 222 -3.54 9.98 4.30
N ARG A 223 -2.56 10.16 5.19
CA ARG A 223 -1.20 9.62 5.00
C ARG A 223 -1.20 8.09 5.06
N LEU A 224 -1.95 7.50 5.99
CA LEU A 224 -2.14 6.05 6.11
C LEU A 224 -2.89 5.47 4.92
N ALA A 225 -3.95 6.13 4.44
CA ALA A 225 -4.69 5.69 3.26
C ALA A 225 -3.79 5.63 2.02
N ARG A 226 -2.91 6.63 1.82
CA ARG A 226 -1.90 6.61 0.74
C ARG A 226 -0.92 5.46 0.89
N ALA A 227 -0.53 5.15 2.12
CA ALA A 227 0.32 4.01 2.45
C ALA A 227 -0.41 2.65 2.45
N ARG A 228 -1.72 2.61 2.13
CA ARG A 228 -2.62 1.46 2.31
C ARG A 228 -2.46 0.80 3.68
N ALA A 229 -2.27 1.64 4.69
CA ALA A 229 -2.13 1.29 6.08
C ALA A 229 -3.39 1.70 6.84
N GLU A 230 -3.52 1.16 8.04
CA GLU A 230 -4.59 1.46 8.97
C GLU A 230 -4.01 1.97 10.28
N GLY A 231 -4.86 2.56 11.09
CA GLY A 231 -4.50 2.96 12.43
C GLY A 231 -5.67 2.81 13.37
N GLU A 232 -5.36 2.45 14.61
CA GLU A 232 -6.33 2.32 15.68
C GLU A 232 -5.74 2.77 17.01
N VAL A 233 -6.61 3.13 17.95
CA VAL A 233 -6.19 3.47 19.30
C VAL A 233 -5.97 2.18 20.09
N ARG A 234 -4.75 1.96 20.58
CA ARG A 234 -4.38 0.83 21.43
C ARG A 234 -3.78 1.34 22.73
N ASP A 235 -4.05 0.62 23.83
CA ASP A 235 -3.36 0.87 25.09
C ASP A 235 -1.95 0.25 25.04
N GLU A 236 -0.93 1.10 25.10
CA GLU A 236 0.47 0.68 25.18
C GLU A 236 0.92 0.62 26.64
N ALA A 237 1.50 -0.51 27.05
CA ALA A 237 2.06 -0.65 28.39
C ALA A 237 3.35 0.19 28.51
N THR A 238 3.29 1.25 29.30
CA THR A 238 4.45 2.11 29.60
C THR A 238 4.89 1.97 31.05
N GLU A 239 6.04 2.54 31.40
CA GLU A 239 6.52 2.62 32.78
C GLU A 239 5.58 3.41 33.71
N TRP A 240 4.66 4.20 33.15
CA TRP A 240 3.64 4.98 33.87
C TRP A 240 2.25 4.34 33.82
N GLY A 241 2.11 3.12 33.29
CA GLY A 241 0.84 2.43 33.10
C GLY A 241 0.39 2.37 31.64
N PRO A 242 -0.82 1.83 31.36
CA PRO A 242 -1.37 1.78 30.01
C PRO A 242 -1.70 3.19 29.51
N VAL A 243 -1.16 3.57 28.36
CA VAL A 243 -1.42 4.87 27.71
C VAL A 243 -2.06 4.61 26.35
N PRO A 244 -3.23 5.21 26.04
CA PRO A 244 -3.85 5.07 24.73
C PRO A 244 -3.01 5.80 23.68
N GLN A 245 -2.59 5.06 22.65
CA GLN A 245 -1.80 5.59 21.55
C GLN A 245 -2.40 5.19 20.21
N PHE A 246 -2.39 6.12 19.25
CA PHE A 246 -2.77 5.82 17.87
C PHE A 246 -1.65 5.03 17.19
N THR A 247 -1.85 3.74 17.05
CA THR A 247 -0.90 2.79 16.44
C THR A 247 -1.20 2.65 14.96
N ALA A 248 -0.17 2.72 14.12
CA ALA A 248 -0.29 2.53 12.66
C ALA A 248 0.32 1.20 12.23
N PHE A 249 -0.29 0.54 11.25
CA PHE A 249 0.18 -0.74 10.72
C PHE A 249 -0.26 -0.99 9.27
N PHE A 250 0.50 -1.80 8.54
CA PHE A 250 0.08 -2.26 7.22
C PHE A 250 -1.02 -3.32 7.32
N ARG A 251 -1.96 -3.29 6.37
CA ARG A 251 -3.06 -4.26 6.28
C ARG A 251 -2.57 -5.69 6.06
N LYS A 252 -1.50 -5.85 5.27
CA LYS A 252 -0.88 -7.15 4.99
C LYS A 252 0.39 -7.27 5.81
N GLU A 253 0.47 -8.33 6.61
CA GLU A 253 1.56 -8.57 7.57
C GLU A 253 2.93 -8.70 6.90
N ASP A 254 2.98 -9.17 5.65
CA ASP A 254 4.24 -9.34 4.90
C ASP A 254 4.78 -8.03 4.28
N THR A 255 3.97 -6.96 4.27
CA THR A 255 4.33 -5.69 3.61
C THR A 255 5.59 -5.04 4.17
N PRO A 256 5.81 -4.92 5.49
CA PRO A 256 7.05 -4.35 6.03
C PRO A 256 8.30 -5.06 5.52
N ARG A 257 8.30 -6.39 5.54
CA ARG A 257 9.44 -7.20 5.08
C ARG A 257 9.69 -7.03 3.59
N ALA A 258 8.64 -7.13 2.78
CA ALA A 258 8.74 -6.96 1.34
C ALA A 258 9.24 -5.55 0.97
N LEU A 259 8.73 -4.51 1.63
CA LEU A 259 9.12 -3.12 1.36
C LEU A 259 10.58 -2.85 1.76
N LEU A 260 11.01 -3.32 2.93
CA LEU A 260 12.40 -3.16 3.39
C LEU A 260 13.38 -3.94 2.52
N THR A 261 12.98 -5.11 2.02
CA THR A 261 13.76 -5.88 1.05
C THR A 261 13.89 -5.11 -0.26
N GLU A 262 12.76 -4.66 -0.82
CA GLU A 262 12.72 -3.94 -2.09
C GLU A 262 13.56 -2.66 -2.06
N VAL A 263 13.44 -1.81 -1.02
CA VAL A 263 14.27 -0.60 -0.93
C VAL A 263 15.75 -0.92 -0.81
N TRP A 264 16.11 -2.04 -0.16
CA TRP A 264 17.50 -2.41 0.07
C TRP A 264 18.17 -3.02 -1.16
N THR A 265 17.46 -3.88 -1.89
CA THR A 265 18.01 -4.63 -3.04
C THR A 265 17.63 -4.01 -4.39
N GLY A 266 16.42 -3.46 -4.51
CA GLY A 266 15.89 -2.88 -5.75
C GLY A 266 16.28 -1.41 -5.97
N HIS A 267 16.63 -0.67 -4.91
CA HIS A 267 16.99 0.75 -5.00
C HIS A 267 18.38 1.08 -4.41
N PRO A 268 19.50 0.61 -5.02
CA PRO A 268 20.85 0.85 -4.51
C PRO A 268 21.20 2.32 -4.26
N SER A 269 20.66 3.24 -5.07
CA SER A 269 20.88 4.68 -4.92
C SER A 269 20.28 5.25 -3.62
N ALA A 270 19.25 4.64 -3.03
CA ALA A 270 18.66 5.07 -1.76
C ALA A 270 19.46 4.61 -0.53
N ARG A 271 20.34 3.61 -0.72
CA ARG A 271 21.03 2.88 0.35
C ARG A 271 21.89 3.79 1.25
N PRO A 272 22.66 4.77 0.74
CA PRO A 272 23.45 5.67 1.60
C PRO A 272 22.60 6.46 2.61
N ALA A 273 21.46 7.01 2.16
CA ALA A 273 20.53 7.74 3.01
C ALA A 273 19.87 6.83 4.06
N LEU A 274 19.44 5.64 3.63
CA LEU A 274 18.85 4.63 4.53
C LEU A 274 19.84 4.19 5.62
N ILE A 275 21.11 3.97 5.26
CA ILE A 275 22.17 3.60 6.21
C ILE A 275 22.43 4.73 7.22
N ALA A 276 22.53 5.97 6.75
CA ALA A 276 22.73 7.13 7.62
C ALA A 276 21.58 7.26 8.63
N TRP A 277 20.35 7.15 8.16
CA TRP A 277 19.15 7.20 8.99
C TRP A 277 19.11 6.05 10.02
N LEU A 278 19.31 4.80 9.62
CA LEU A 278 19.33 3.65 10.55
C LEU A 278 20.43 3.79 11.63
N ARG A 279 21.59 4.36 11.26
CA ARG A 279 22.66 4.66 12.21
C ARG A 279 22.28 5.74 13.23
N GLU A 280 21.45 6.71 12.84
CA GLU A 280 20.87 7.67 13.78
C GLU A 280 19.86 7.00 14.70
N LEU A 281 18.98 6.14 14.17
CA LEU A 281 18.02 5.39 14.99
C LEU A 281 18.70 4.50 16.04
N ALA A 282 19.81 3.86 15.69
CA ALA A 282 20.60 3.05 16.61
C ALA A 282 21.19 3.85 17.79
N ARG A 283 21.27 5.18 17.67
CA ARG A 283 21.75 6.12 18.69
C ARG A 283 20.61 6.88 19.38
N ASP A 284 19.36 6.69 18.97
CA ASP A 284 18.22 7.39 19.56
C ASP A 284 18.07 7.03 21.05
N GLY A 285 17.66 8.00 21.87
CA GLY A 285 17.50 7.83 23.31
C GLY A 285 16.38 6.84 23.66
N ARG A 286 15.35 6.72 22.81
CA ARG A 286 14.16 5.90 23.04
C ARG A 286 14.46 4.41 22.76
N PRO A 287 14.24 3.50 23.73
CA PRO A 287 14.48 2.06 23.53
C PRO A 287 13.70 1.43 22.39
N VAL A 288 12.44 1.85 22.19
CA VAL A 288 11.60 1.36 21.08
C VAL A 288 12.21 1.65 19.71
N VAL A 289 12.82 2.83 19.54
CA VAL A 289 13.46 3.24 18.28
C VAL A 289 14.65 2.35 17.97
N ARG A 290 15.54 2.12 18.96
CA ARG A 290 16.69 1.25 18.78
C ARG A 290 16.29 -0.20 18.50
N THR A 291 15.25 -0.69 19.17
CA THR A 291 14.75 -2.07 18.97
C THR A 291 14.17 -2.25 17.57
N ARG A 292 13.41 -1.27 17.07
CA ARG A 292 12.87 -1.29 15.70
C ARG A 292 13.97 -1.14 14.64
N ALA A 293 14.99 -0.32 14.89
CA ALA A 293 16.17 -0.24 14.01
C ALA A 293 16.91 -1.59 13.92
N ALA A 294 17.04 -2.30 15.05
CA ALA A 294 17.64 -3.64 15.07
C ALA A 294 16.80 -4.65 14.27
N ALA A 295 15.47 -4.67 14.47
CA ALA A 295 14.56 -5.56 13.74
C ALA A 295 14.57 -5.29 12.23
N ALA A 296 14.53 -4.01 11.83
CA ALA A 296 14.67 -3.63 10.43
C ALA A 296 15.99 -4.12 9.84
N THR A 297 17.11 -3.91 10.54
CA THR A 297 18.44 -4.34 10.06
C THR A 297 18.55 -5.86 10.00
N ALA A 298 17.87 -6.59 10.87
CA ALA A 298 17.80 -8.05 10.80
C ALA A 298 17.07 -8.52 9.52
N MET A 299 15.98 -7.84 9.13
CA MET A 299 15.31 -8.09 7.85
C MET A 299 16.21 -7.75 6.64
N LEU A 300 17.00 -6.67 6.72
CA LEU A 300 17.99 -6.35 5.69
C LEU A 300 19.10 -7.41 5.60
N ALA A 301 19.55 -7.94 6.73
CA ALA A 301 20.53 -9.01 6.79
C ALA A 301 20.01 -10.33 6.22
N LEU A 302 18.72 -10.61 6.38
CA LEU A 302 18.08 -11.76 5.72
C LEU A 302 18.09 -11.63 4.20
N ALA A 303 17.92 -10.41 3.66
CA ALA A 303 17.92 -10.16 2.23
C ALA A 303 19.32 -10.09 1.60
N ASP A 304 20.28 -9.45 2.27
CA ASP A 304 21.66 -9.23 1.80
C ASP A 304 22.59 -9.08 3.01
N LEU A 305 22.95 -10.23 3.57
CA LEU A 305 23.77 -10.36 4.78
C LEU A 305 25.13 -9.66 4.67
N PRO A 306 25.94 -9.85 3.61
CA PRO A 306 27.27 -9.23 3.55
C PRO A 306 27.19 -7.70 3.62
N SER A 307 26.24 -7.09 2.90
CA SER A 307 26.07 -5.64 2.93
C SER A 307 25.54 -5.14 4.26
N ALA A 308 24.56 -5.83 4.86
CA ALA A 308 24.01 -5.43 6.16
C ALA A 308 25.08 -5.49 7.27
N VAL A 309 25.92 -6.52 7.27
CA VAL A 309 27.03 -6.65 8.23
C VAL A 309 28.04 -5.53 8.04
N ALA A 310 28.56 -5.34 6.82
CA ALA A 310 29.62 -4.39 6.54
C ALA A 310 29.19 -2.93 6.74
N LEU A 311 27.94 -2.59 6.38
CA LEU A 311 27.47 -1.21 6.35
C LEU A 311 26.78 -0.76 7.66
N LEU A 312 26.23 -1.68 8.44
CA LEU A 312 25.48 -1.35 9.66
C LEU A 312 26.05 -2.05 10.89
N ILE A 313 26.04 -3.39 10.90
CA ILE A 313 26.26 -4.16 12.13
C ILE A 313 27.69 -4.00 12.67
N ASP A 314 28.71 -4.10 11.82
CA ASP A 314 30.11 -3.96 12.24
C ASP A 314 30.37 -2.59 12.89
N GLY A 315 29.86 -1.52 12.27
CA GLY A 315 29.99 -0.16 12.80
C GLY A 315 29.28 0.06 14.13
N TRP A 316 28.16 -0.63 14.37
CA TRP A 316 27.45 -0.60 15.65
C TRP A 316 28.14 -1.43 16.73
N ALA A 317 28.65 -2.61 16.37
CA ALA A 317 29.32 -3.53 17.28
C ALA A 317 30.60 -2.94 17.89
N VAL A 318 31.37 -2.18 17.10
CA VAL A 318 32.62 -1.53 17.56
C VAL A 318 32.40 -0.11 18.13
N SER A 319 31.15 0.36 18.21
CA SER A 319 30.86 1.70 18.71
C SER A 319 31.31 1.86 20.17
N LYS A 320 31.83 3.05 20.51
CA LYS A 320 32.16 3.42 21.90
C LYS A 320 30.92 3.61 22.77
N THR A 321 29.78 3.94 22.19
CA THR A 321 28.53 4.15 22.91
C THR A 321 27.75 2.85 23.12
N PHE A 322 27.09 2.72 24.26
CA PHE A 322 26.35 1.51 24.64
C PHE A 322 25.17 1.20 23.71
N GLY A 323 24.39 2.23 23.35
CA GLY A 323 23.18 2.08 22.52
C GLY A 323 23.40 1.29 21.22
N PRO A 324 24.29 1.73 20.31
CA PRO A 324 24.59 1.00 19.08
C PRO A 324 25.09 -0.43 19.31
N ARG A 325 25.92 -0.69 20.34
CA ARG A 325 26.38 -2.06 20.61
C ARG A 325 25.22 -2.99 20.98
N VAL A 326 24.27 -2.53 21.78
CA VAL A 326 23.05 -3.28 22.09
C VAL A 326 22.20 -3.47 20.83
N THR A 327 22.05 -2.43 20.00
CA THR A 327 21.35 -2.55 18.71
C THR A 327 21.99 -3.62 17.81
N ALA A 328 23.32 -3.71 17.75
CA ALA A 328 24.03 -4.75 17.01
C ALA A 328 23.73 -6.16 17.57
N ALA A 329 23.81 -6.35 18.89
CA ALA A 329 23.51 -7.62 19.53
C ALA A 329 22.05 -8.06 19.28
N ASN A 330 21.10 -7.13 19.40
CA ASN A 330 19.69 -7.39 19.11
C ASN A 330 19.48 -7.72 17.63
N THR A 331 20.18 -7.03 16.72
CA THR A 331 20.09 -7.29 15.28
C THR A 331 20.52 -8.71 14.96
N LEU A 332 21.67 -9.16 15.48
CA LEU A 332 22.18 -10.52 15.26
C LEU A 332 21.25 -11.58 15.86
N THR A 333 20.71 -11.31 17.05
CA THR A 333 19.74 -12.21 17.70
C THR A 333 18.47 -12.36 16.86
N LEU A 334 17.91 -11.24 16.38
CA LEU A 334 16.71 -11.25 15.54
C LEU A 334 16.99 -11.87 14.16
N ALA A 335 18.16 -11.62 13.56
CA ALA A 335 18.54 -12.23 12.30
C ALA A 335 18.62 -13.76 12.43
N GLN A 336 19.16 -14.26 13.54
CA GLN A 336 19.18 -15.69 13.84
C GLN A 336 17.77 -16.27 14.02
N LEU A 337 16.85 -15.56 14.70
CA LEU A 337 15.46 -15.97 14.86
C LEU A 337 14.65 -15.94 13.55
N LEU A 338 15.08 -15.12 12.58
CA LEU A 338 14.52 -15.06 11.23
C LEU A 338 15.19 -16.05 10.27
N ASP A 339 16.03 -16.95 10.77
CA ASP A 339 16.82 -17.92 9.98
C ASP A 339 17.65 -17.27 8.87
N ALA A 340 18.20 -16.07 9.13
CA ALA A 340 19.15 -15.44 8.22
C ALA A 340 20.39 -16.34 8.05
N PRO A 341 21.02 -16.36 6.85
CA PRO A 341 22.20 -17.19 6.62
C PRO A 341 23.27 -16.90 7.68
N VAL A 342 23.87 -17.94 8.26
CA VAL A 342 24.88 -17.76 9.31
C VAL A 342 26.21 -17.42 8.65
N VAL A 343 26.82 -16.28 9.02
CA VAL A 343 28.27 -16.10 8.80
C VAL A 343 28.98 -16.91 9.87
N LEU A 344 29.34 -18.16 9.55
CA LEU A 344 30.38 -18.86 10.30
C LEU A 344 31.69 -18.08 10.02
N ARG A 345 32.14 -17.29 11.00
CA ARG A 345 33.51 -16.74 10.98
C ARG A 345 34.49 -17.80 11.44
#